data_AF-T1PAA7-F1
#
_entry.id   AF-T1PAA7-F1
#
_cell.length_a   1.000
_cell.length_b   1.000
_cell.length_c   1.000
_cell.angle_alpha   90.00
_cell.angle_beta   90.00
_cell.angle_gamma   90.00
#
_symmetry.space_group_name_H-M   'P 1'
#
loop_
_entity.id
_entity.type
_entity.pdbx_description
1 polymer ?
#
loop_
_entity_poly.entity_id
_entity_poly.type
_entity_poly.pdbx_seq_one_letter_code
_entity_poly.pdbx_strand_id
1 'polypeptide(L)'
;MTSSSVHSKDSSYAPSSHGSHLHHHEGACGGGVAGEHHHGEPSTSTIEQYELQRQELIRLYEQRIEDLIRSQDAAAAEVKRSNNDRIEALLQKLAECNTRYADIVPDYEHAKERIRELEKQLEDLQRKLAEHEEKQKQMYLHMYQKGQEAERIARADQALELAHRAPQNKVSINELLHQLQSTQDELENIRTIYRRLLEAQKNRTHVDPEVTLQFLKSAVYYFLTDKENSQGHLQAIESILEFSEAEKQVINKARSTK
;
A
#
# COMPACT_ATOMS: atom_id res chain seq x y z
N MET A 1 -14.22 -9.45 -28.95
CA MET A 1 -13.15 -9.29 -29.96
C MET A 1 -12.00 -8.62 -29.23
N THR A 2 -10.79 -9.15 -29.07
CA THR A 2 -9.94 -10.07 -29.85
C THR A 2 -9.03 -10.84 -28.88
N SER A 3 -9.08 -12.18 -28.93
CA SER A 3 -7.99 -13.10 -29.31
C SER A 3 -7.07 -13.55 -28.18
N SER A 4 -7.45 -14.69 -27.61
CA SER A 4 -6.63 -15.72 -26.99
C SER A 4 -5.40 -16.10 -27.83
N SER A 5 -4.22 -16.22 -27.22
CA SER A 5 -3.05 -16.86 -27.82
C SER A 5 -2.33 -17.73 -26.79
N VAL A 6 -2.61 -19.04 -26.84
CA VAL A 6 -1.88 -20.09 -26.13
C VAL A 6 -1.73 -21.28 -27.09
N HIS A 7 -0.52 -21.50 -27.60
CA HIS A 7 -0.06 -22.73 -28.27
C HIS A 7 1.33 -23.01 -27.66
N SER A 8 1.54 -24.03 -26.83
CA SER A 8 1.70 -25.48 -27.10
C SER A 8 3.00 -25.89 -27.82
N LYS A 9 3.80 -26.68 -27.08
CA LYS A 9 4.92 -27.59 -27.47
C LYS A 9 6.23 -26.87 -27.83
N ASP A 10 7.38 -27.15 -27.21
CA ASP A 10 8.01 -28.47 -27.04
C ASP A 10 8.66 -28.67 -25.67
N SER A 11 8.43 -29.82 -25.04
CA SER A 11 9.21 -30.34 -23.91
C SER A 11 9.92 -31.59 -24.41
N SER A 12 11.12 -31.42 -24.94
CA SER A 12 12.01 -32.50 -25.34
C SER A 12 12.50 -33.25 -24.11
N TYR A 13 11.89 -34.42 -23.85
CA TYR A 13 12.38 -35.40 -22.90
C TYR A 13 13.59 -36.10 -23.53
N ALA A 14 14.79 -35.82 -23.05
CA ALA A 14 15.99 -36.57 -23.40
C ALA A 14 16.06 -37.83 -22.51
N PRO A 15 16.17 -39.05 -23.07
CA PRO A 15 16.55 -40.21 -22.28
C PRO A 15 18.09 -40.23 -22.19
N SER A 16 18.65 -40.02 -21.00
CA SER A 16 20.06 -40.30 -20.76
C SER A 16 20.22 -41.81 -20.61
N SER A 17 20.77 -42.44 -21.65
CA SER A 17 21.07 -43.85 -21.72
C SER A 17 22.20 -44.23 -20.77
N HIS A 18 22.00 -45.31 -20.01
CA HIS A 18 23.08 -46.07 -19.40
C HIS A 18 24.17 -46.42 -20.42
N GLY A 19 25.42 -46.15 -20.05
CA GLY A 19 26.61 -46.63 -20.74
C GLY A 19 27.71 -46.90 -19.71
N SER A 20 27.51 -47.91 -18.86
CA SER A 20 28.59 -48.46 -18.04
C SER A 20 29.54 -49.24 -18.94
N HIS A 21 30.74 -48.69 -19.10
CA HIS A 21 31.87 -49.22 -19.85
C HIS A 21 32.27 -50.61 -19.30
N LEU A 22 31.85 -51.69 -19.97
CA LEU A 22 32.40 -53.03 -19.75
C LEU A 22 33.56 -53.21 -20.74
N HIS A 23 34.80 -53.09 -20.24
CA HIS A 23 35.98 -53.42 -21.03
C HIS A 23 36.03 -54.94 -21.27
N HIS A 24 35.74 -55.35 -22.49
CA HIS A 24 36.23 -56.61 -23.05
C HIS A 24 37.76 -56.55 -23.15
N HIS A 25 38.43 -57.53 -22.55
CA HIS A 25 39.80 -57.87 -22.85
C HIS A 25 39.80 -59.28 -23.45
N GLU A 26 39.71 -59.37 -24.77
CA GLU A 26 39.96 -60.61 -25.50
C GLU A 26 41.46 -60.91 -25.57
N GLY A 27 41.79 -62.17 -25.27
CA GLY A 27 42.70 -63.04 -26.02
C GLY A 27 44.06 -62.52 -26.51
N ALA A 28 45.12 -63.02 -25.86
CA ALA A 28 46.34 -63.44 -26.57
C ALA A 28 47.11 -64.46 -25.70
N CYS A 29 46.80 -65.74 -25.86
CA CYS A 29 47.61 -66.85 -25.34
C CYS A 29 48.80 -67.11 -26.29
N GLY A 30 50.00 -66.74 -25.87
CA GLY A 30 51.27 -67.14 -26.46
C GLY A 30 51.85 -68.36 -25.72
N GLY A 31 52.33 -69.35 -26.48
CA GLY A 31 52.77 -70.64 -25.95
C GLY A 31 54.25 -70.74 -25.55
N GLY A 32 54.56 -71.89 -24.92
CA GLY A 32 55.89 -72.40 -24.54
C GLY A 32 56.32 -71.95 -23.14
N VAL A 33 56.72 -72.79 -22.20
CA VAL A 33 57.60 -73.97 -22.30
C VAL A 33 57.30 -74.97 -21.16
N ALA A 34 57.54 -76.23 -21.46
CA ALA A 34 57.42 -77.42 -20.63
C ALA A 34 58.01 -77.31 -19.21
N GLY A 35 57.26 -77.84 -18.25
CA GLY A 35 57.72 -78.21 -16.92
C GLY A 35 56.93 -79.44 -16.46
N GLU A 36 57.52 -80.61 -16.65
CA GLU A 36 57.02 -81.89 -16.11
C GLU A 36 56.92 -81.79 -14.58
N HIS A 37 55.69 -81.74 -14.08
CA HIS A 37 55.38 -82.01 -12.68
C HIS A 37 54.24 -83.02 -12.57
N HIS A 38 54.63 -84.18 -12.06
CA HIS A 38 53.85 -85.29 -11.50
C HIS A 38 52.41 -84.90 -11.07
N HIS A 39 51.42 -85.27 -11.89
CA HIS A 39 50.00 -85.23 -11.52
C HIS A 39 49.68 -86.42 -10.62
N GLY A 40 49.58 -86.20 -9.31
CA GLY A 40 48.68 -86.99 -8.48
C GLY A 40 47.26 -86.58 -8.85
N GLU A 41 46.43 -87.52 -9.31
CA GLU A 41 45.01 -87.26 -9.55
C GLU A 41 44.37 -86.70 -8.27
N PRO A 42 43.70 -85.54 -8.33
CA PRO A 42 42.94 -85.07 -7.18
C PRO A 42 41.86 -86.11 -6.86
N SER A 43 41.87 -86.61 -5.62
CA SER A 43 40.83 -87.49 -5.11
C SER A 43 39.46 -86.89 -5.41
N THR A 44 38.51 -87.70 -5.89
CA THR A 44 37.14 -87.28 -6.25
C THR A 44 36.45 -86.47 -5.15
N SER A 45 36.74 -86.77 -3.89
CA SER A 45 36.23 -86.03 -2.72
C SER A 45 36.67 -84.56 -2.66
N THR A 46 37.86 -84.23 -3.16
CA THR A 46 38.40 -82.86 -3.16
C THR A 46 37.71 -82.01 -4.23
N ILE A 47 37.41 -82.61 -5.39
CA ILE A 47 36.69 -81.95 -6.49
C ILE A 47 35.26 -81.61 -6.07
N GLU A 48 34.56 -82.56 -5.45
CA GLU A 48 33.19 -82.34 -4.93
C GLU A 48 33.16 -81.22 -3.88
N GLN A 49 34.17 -81.12 -3.02
CA GLN A 49 34.29 -80.03 -2.05
C GLN A 49 34.47 -78.66 -2.73
N TYR A 50 35.29 -78.57 -3.79
CA TYR A 50 35.43 -77.34 -4.56
C TYR A 50 34.16 -76.97 -5.31
N GLU A 51 33.42 -77.94 -5.83
CA GLU A 51 32.12 -77.69 -6.48
C GLU A 51 31.07 -77.18 -5.49
N LEU A 52 31.02 -77.75 -4.28
CA LEU A 52 30.16 -77.27 -3.19
C LEU A 52 30.49 -75.83 -2.80
N GLN A 53 31.76 -75.52 -2.56
CA GLN A 53 32.20 -74.16 -2.24
C GLN A 53 31.89 -73.17 -3.37
N ARG A 54 32.05 -73.60 -4.63
CA ARG A 54 31.68 -72.78 -5.80
C ARG A 54 30.19 -72.51 -5.84
N GLN A 55 29.34 -73.51 -5.57
CA GLN A 55 27.88 -73.33 -5.52
C GLN A 55 27.45 -72.42 -4.38
N GLU A 56 28.04 -72.55 -3.19
CA GLU A 56 27.78 -71.66 -2.06
C GLU A 56 28.16 -70.21 -2.38
N LEU A 57 29.30 -70.01 -3.03
CA LEU A 57 29.75 -68.68 -3.44
C LEU A 57 28.82 -68.06 -4.49
N ILE A 58 28.36 -68.84 -5.47
CA ILE A 58 27.36 -68.39 -6.46
C ILE A 58 26.09 -67.96 -5.75
N ARG A 59 25.57 -68.80 -4.84
CA ARG A 59 24.35 -68.51 -4.07
C ARG A 59 24.50 -67.23 -3.24
N LEU A 60 25.67 -67.02 -2.62
CA LEU A 60 25.96 -65.81 -1.86
C LEU A 60 25.91 -64.56 -2.75
N TYR A 61 26.51 -64.62 -3.94
CA TYR A 61 26.49 -63.50 -4.88
C TYR A 61 25.11 -63.26 -5.49
N GLU A 62 24.35 -64.31 -5.81
CA GLU A 62 22.97 -64.20 -6.27
C GLU A 62 22.11 -63.50 -5.22
N GLN A 63 22.17 -63.97 -3.96
CA GLN A 63 21.47 -63.32 -2.85
C GLN A 63 21.90 -61.85 -2.69
N ARG A 64 23.21 -61.56 -2.80
CA ARG A 64 23.71 -60.19 -2.67
C ARG A 64 23.22 -59.28 -3.80
N ILE A 65 23.12 -59.79 -5.03
CA ILE A 65 22.59 -59.07 -6.18
C ILE A 65 21.09 -58.79 -5.98
N GLU A 66 20.32 -59.79 -5.56
CA GLU A 66 18.90 -59.62 -5.25
C GLU A 66 18.65 -58.57 -4.16
N ASP A 67 19.45 -58.59 -3.09
CA ASP A 67 19.39 -57.59 -2.02
C ASP A 67 19.74 -56.18 -2.53
N LEU A 68 20.75 -56.07 -3.38
CA LEU A 68 21.13 -54.79 -4.00
C LEU A 68 19.99 -54.24 -4.86
N ILE A 69 19.41 -55.07 -5.74
CA ILE A 69 18.28 -54.69 -6.60
C ILE A 69 17.10 -54.24 -5.74
N ARG A 70 16.70 -55.04 -4.75
CA ARG A 70 15.61 -54.68 -3.83
C ARG A 70 15.87 -53.36 -3.09
N SER A 71 17.10 -53.14 -2.63
CA SER A 71 17.45 -51.88 -1.95
C SER A 71 17.39 -50.68 -2.90
N GLN A 72 17.84 -50.85 -4.14
CA GLN A 72 17.80 -49.80 -5.15
C GLN A 72 16.36 -49.45 -5.52
N ASP A 73 15.52 -50.46 -5.75
CA ASP A 73 14.10 -50.27 -6.07
C ASP A 73 13.35 -49.59 -4.92
N ALA A 74 13.63 -49.97 -3.67
CA ALA A 74 13.06 -49.32 -2.49
C ALA A 74 13.49 -47.84 -2.40
N ALA A 75 14.78 -47.55 -2.61
CA ALA A 75 15.29 -46.18 -2.61
C ALA A 75 14.67 -45.34 -3.73
N ALA A 76 14.54 -45.90 -4.94
CA ALA A 76 13.92 -45.23 -6.07
C ALA A 76 12.42 -44.97 -5.84
N ALA A 77 11.70 -45.93 -5.25
CA ALA A 77 10.29 -45.78 -4.90
C ALA A 77 10.08 -44.69 -3.84
N GLU A 78 10.96 -44.62 -2.84
CA GLU A 78 10.90 -43.60 -1.79
C GLU A 78 11.13 -42.20 -2.34
N VAL A 79 12.15 -42.03 -3.21
CA VAL A 79 12.41 -40.74 -3.88
C VAL A 79 11.22 -40.32 -4.75
N LYS A 80 10.63 -41.24 -5.51
CA LYS A 80 9.43 -40.95 -6.32
C LYS A 80 8.25 -40.54 -5.45
N ARG A 81 8.01 -41.25 -4.35
CA ARG A 81 6.94 -40.92 -3.39
C ARG A 81 7.14 -39.52 -2.82
N SER A 82 8.32 -39.23 -2.27
CA SER A 82 8.63 -37.91 -1.70
C SER A 82 8.51 -36.77 -2.72
N ASN A 83 8.97 -36.99 -3.96
CA ASN A 83 8.82 -36.02 -5.03
C ASN A 83 7.35 -35.78 -5.39
N ASN A 84 6.55 -36.85 -5.48
CA ASN A 84 5.11 -36.74 -5.76
C ASN A 84 4.39 -35.99 -4.65
N ASP A 85 4.64 -36.33 -3.38
CA ASP A 85 4.06 -35.62 -2.22
C ASP A 85 4.39 -34.12 -2.25
N ARG A 86 5.64 -33.79 -2.63
CA ARG A 86 6.08 -32.40 -2.77
C ARG A 86 5.39 -31.69 -3.94
N ILE A 87 5.21 -32.37 -5.07
CA ILE A 87 4.49 -31.83 -6.23
C ILE A 87 3.03 -31.58 -5.85
N GLU A 88 2.36 -32.52 -5.19
CA GLU A 88 0.97 -32.37 -4.73
C GLU A 88 0.83 -31.21 -3.76
N ALA A 89 1.75 -31.07 -2.80
CA ALA A 89 1.75 -29.94 -1.87
C ALA A 89 1.92 -28.59 -2.59
N LEU A 90 2.73 -28.52 -3.65
CA LEU A 90 2.89 -27.31 -4.45
C LEU A 90 1.64 -27.00 -5.29
N LEU A 91 1.02 -28.02 -5.88
CA LEU A 91 -0.22 -27.88 -6.65
C LEU A 91 -1.37 -27.40 -5.75
N GLN A 92 -1.46 -27.94 -4.54
CA GLN A 92 -2.44 -27.52 -3.55
C GLN A 92 -2.25 -26.05 -3.16
N LYS A 93 -1.01 -25.63 -2.87
CA LYS A 93 -0.70 -24.22 -2.58
C LYS A 93 -1.03 -23.30 -3.76
N LEU A 94 -0.77 -23.74 -4.98
CA LEU A 94 -1.10 -22.97 -6.18
C LEU A 94 -2.62 -22.81 -6.33
N ALA A 95 -3.39 -23.87 -6.10
CA ALA A 95 -4.85 -23.82 -6.15
C ALA A 95 -5.42 -22.89 -5.06
N GLU A 96 -4.87 -22.93 -3.84
CA GLU A 96 -5.25 -22.03 -2.76
C GLU A 96 -4.94 -20.56 -3.10
N CYS A 97 -3.75 -20.27 -3.63
CA CYS A 97 -3.38 -18.94 -4.09
C CYS A 97 -4.32 -18.44 -5.20
N ASN A 98 -4.64 -19.28 -6.18
CA ASN A 98 -5.55 -18.93 -7.26
C ASN A 98 -6.96 -18.63 -6.75
N THR A 99 -7.46 -19.41 -5.78
CA THR A 99 -8.77 -19.16 -5.15
C THR A 99 -8.78 -17.83 -4.42
N ARG A 100 -7.77 -17.58 -3.56
CA ARG A 100 -7.63 -16.30 -2.85
C ARG A 100 -7.52 -15.12 -3.80
N TYR A 101 -6.80 -15.29 -4.92
CA TYR A 101 -6.70 -14.25 -5.94
C TYR A 101 -8.07 -13.96 -6.56
N ALA A 102 -8.83 -14.99 -6.94
CA ALA A 102 -10.16 -14.85 -7.48
C ALA A 102 -11.13 -14.14 -6.51
N ASP A 103 -10.99 -14.36 -5.21
CA ASP A 103 -11.81 -13.72 -4.18
C ASP A 103 -11.47 -12.23 -3.98
N ILE A 104 -10.19 -11.84 -4.09
CA ILE A 104 -9.73 -10.46 -3.82
C ILE A 104 -9.90 -9.54 -5.05
N VAL A 105 -9.87 -10.08 -6.26
CA VAL A 105 -9.99 -9.29 -7.50
C VAL A 105 -11.26 -8.40 -7.53
N PRO A 106 -12.47 -8.90 -7.21
CA PRO A 106 -13.68 -8.07 -7.19
C PRO A 106 -13.62 -6.91 -6.20
N ASP A 107 -13.04 -7.12 -5.02
CA ASP A 107 -12.88 -6.09 -4.00
C ASP A 107 -11.91 -5.00 -4.45
N TYR A 108 -10.81 -5.40 -5.10
CA TYR A 108 -9.86 -4.49 -5.70
C TYR A 108 -10.49 -3.67 -6.83
N GLU A 109 -11.30 -4.29 -7.68
CA GLU A 109 -12.04 -3.59 -8.74
C GLU A 109 -13.05 -2.59 -8.16
N HIS A 110 -13.84 -2.99 -7.16
CA HIS A 110 -14.75 -2.10 -6.45
C HIS A 110 -14.03 -0.92 -5.81
N ALA A 111 -12.89 -1.16 -5.14
CA ALA A 111 -12.11 -0.10 -4.52
C ALA A 111 -11.61 0.92 -5.57
N LYS A 112 -11.17 0.45 -6.75
CA LYS A 112 -10.76 1.34 -7.85
C LYS A 112 -11.91 2.17 -8.39
N GLU A 113 -13.08 1.56 -8.58
CA GLU A 113 -14.27 2.29 -9.03
C GLU A 113 -14.67 3.35 -8.01
N ARG A 114 -14.65 3.01 -6.72
CA ARG A 114 -14.93 3.96 -5.65
C ARG A 114 -13.95 5.13 -5.62
N ILE A 115 -12.66 4.88 -5.87
CA ILE A 115 -11.65 5.94 -5.97
C ILE A 115 -11.99 6.88 -7.14
N ARG A 116 -12.29 6.35 -8.33
CA ARG A 116 -12.68 7.17 -9.50
C ARG A 116 -13.93 8.02 -9.25
N GLU A 117 -14.92 7.47 -8.55
CA GLU A 117 -16.11 8.21 -8.18
C GLU A 117 -15.79 9.37 -7.22
N LEU A 118 -14.97 9.13 -6.21
CA LEU A 118 -14.54 10.16 -5.26
C LEU A 118 -13.70 11.24 -5.94
N GLU A 119 -12.79 10.87 -6.83
CA GLU A 119 -12.00 11.80 -7.65
C GLU A 119 -12.93 12.70 -8.49
N LYS A 120 -13.92 12.11 -9.16
CA LYS A 120 -14.93 12.87 -9.93
C LYS A 120 -15.75 13.80 -9.03
N GLN A 121 -16.16 13.34 -7.85
CA GLN A 121 -16.89 14.18 -6.89
C GLN A 121 -16.05 15.37 -6.42
N LEU A 122 -14.74 15.18 -6.19
CA LEU A 122 -13.82 16.26 -5.84
C LEU A 122 -13.70 17.27 -6.98
N GLU A 123 -13.53 16.81 -8.22
CA GLU A 123 -13.47 17.69 -9.39
C GLU A 123 -14.75 18.50 -9.57
N ASP A 124 -15.92 17.87 -9.43
CA ASP A 124 -17.21 18.54 -9.55
C ASP A 124 -17.42 19.58 -8.43
N LEU A 125 -17.00 19.28 -7.20
CA LEU A 125 -17.07 20.23 -6.08
C LEU A 125 -16.10 21.41 -6.26
N GLN A 126 -14.87 21.15 -6.69
CA GLN A 126 -13.90 22.20 -7.00
C GLN A 126 -14.41 23.14 -8.10
N ARG A 127 -15.03 22.58 -9.15
CA ARG A 127 -15.63 23.38 -10.22
C ARG A 127 -16.77 24.25 -9.72
N LYS A 128 -17.68 23.68 -8.92
CA LYS A 128 -18.79 24.43 -8.30
C LYS A 128 -18.29 25.55 -7.39
N LEU A 129 -17.22 25.30 -6.63
CA LEU A 129 -16.60 26.33 -5.80
C LEU A 129 -16.04 27.46 -6.64
N ALA A 130 -15.26 27.15 -7.68
CA ALA A 130 -14.69 28.15 -8.59
C ALA A 130 -15.77 28.96 -9.32
N GLU A 131 -16.85 28.31 -9.79
CA GLU A 131 -18.00 29.01 -10.39
C GLU A 131 -18.69 29.95 -9.40
N HIS A 132 -18.81 29.55 -8.14
CA HIS A 132 -19.40 30.39 -7.10
C HIS A 132 -18.52 31.59 -6.77
N GLU A 133 -17.20 31.39 -6.62
CA GLU A 133 -16.24 32.47 -6.43
C GLU A 133 -16.24 33.46 -7.60
N GLU A 134 -16.33 32.97 -8.83
CA GLU A 134 -16.40 33.83 -10.02
C GLU A 134 -17.69 34.65 -10.06
N LYS A 135 -18.84 34.03 -9.77
CA LYS A 135 -20.11 34.76 -9.64
C LYS A 135 -20.05 35.83 -8.55
N GLN A 136 -19.42 35.53 -7.42
CA GLN A 136 -19.21 36.50 -6.34
C GLN A 136 -18.32 37.66 -6.78
N LYS A 137 -17.20 37.40 -7.46
CA LYS A 137 -16.30 38.43 -8.01
C LYS A 137 -17.01 39.32 -9.02
N GLN A 138 -17.77 38.72 -9.94
CA GLN A 138 -18.55 39.45 -10.94
C GLN A 138 -19.62 40.34 -10.29
N MET A 139 -20.36 39.80 -9.32
CA MET A 139 -21.34 40.56 -8.56
C MET A 139 -20.70 41.73 -7.81
N TYR A 140 -19.57 41.49 -7.13
CA TYR A 140 -18.83 42.52 -6.41
C TYR A 140 -18.36 43.62 -7.37
N LEU A 141 -17.80 43.25 -8.51
CA LEU A 141 -17.35 44.20 -9.53
C LEU A 141 -18.51 45.04 -10.07
N HIS A 142 -19.65 44.42 -10.38
CA HIS A 142 -20.84 45.12 -10.85
C HIS A 142 -21.37 46.12 -9.82
N MET A 143 -21.49 45.69 -8.56
CA MET A 143 -21.93 46.56 -7.47
C MET A 143 -20.97 47.71 -7.23
N TYR A 144 -19.66 47.47 -7.32
CA TYR A 144 -18.64 48.50 -7.18
C TYR A 144 -18.72 49.56 -8.29
N GLN A 145 -18.84 49.13 -9.55
CA GLN A 145 -19.02 50.04 -10.70
C GLN A 145 -20.29 50.89 -10.53
N LYS A 146 -21.40 50.26 -10.15
CA LYS A 146 -22.67 50.95 -9.89
C LYS A 146 -22.55 51.96 -8.75
N GLY A 147 -21.80 51.63 -7.69
CA GLY A 147 -21.52 52.54 -6.59
C GLY A 147 -20.72 53.78 -7.03
N GLN A 148 -19.69 53.59 -7.86
CA GLN A 148 -18.95 54.72 -8.43
C GLN A 148 -19.82 55.63 -9.30
N GLU A 149 -20.71 55.04 -10.10
CA GLU A 149 -21.62 55.79 -10.95
C GLU A 149 -22.64 56.59 -10.13
N ALA A 150 -23.22 55.99 -9.09
CA ALA A 150 -24.12 56.67 -8.18
C ALA A 150 -23.43 57.83 -7.44
N GLU A 151 -22.20 57.64 -6.96
CA GLU A 151 -21.41 58.70 -6.33
C GLU A 151 -21.10 59.84 -7.32
N ARG A 152 -20.79 59.51 -8.57
CA ARG A 152 -20.56 60.51 -9.63
C ARG A 152 -21.82 61.34 -9.89
N ILE A 153 -22.99 60.70 -9.93
CA ILE A 153 -24.28 61.38 -10.10
C ILE A 153 -24.59 62.24 -8.88
N ALA A 154 -24.49 61.69 -7.67
CA ALA A 154 -24.75 62.43 -6.43
C ALA A 154 -23.84 63.67 -6.28
N ARG A 155 -22.56 63.54 -6.65
CA ARG A 155 -21.62 64.66 -6.66
C ARG A 155 -21.98 65.72 -7.72
N ALA A 156 -22.45 65.29 -8.89
CA ALA A 156 -22.95 66.22 -9.91
C ALA A 156 -24.23 66.94 -9.44
N ASP A 157 -25.16 66.22 -8.81
CA ASP A 157 -26.38 66.78 -8.22
C ASP A 157 -26.07 67.77 -7.10
N GLN A 158 -25.14 67.44 -6.19
CA GLN A 158 -24.66 68.36 -5.16
C GLN A 158 -23.97 69.60 -5.76
N ALA A 159 -23.16 69.45 -6.81
CA ALA A 159 -22.54 70.58 -7.49
C ALA A 159 -23.60 71.49 -8.15
N LEU A 160 -24.66 70.91 -8.72
CA LEU A 160 -25.80 71.65 -9.26
C LEU A 160 -26.60 72.34 -8.14
N GLU A 161 -26.86 71.68 -7.02
CA GLU A 161 -27.51 72.31 -5.86
C GLU A 161 -26.68 73.46 -5.28
N LEU A 162 -25.36 73.29 -5.17
CA LEU A 162 -24.44 74.35 -4.72
C LEU A 162 -24.39 75.51 -5.70
N ALA A 163 -24.43 75.25 -7.01
CA ALA A 163 -24.57 76.29 -8.03
C ALA A 163 -25.91 77.03 -7.91
N HIS A 164 -27.00 76.34 -7.56
CA HIS A 164 -28.30 76.96 -7.28
C HIS A 164 -28.34 77.72 -5.93
N ARG A 165 -27.61 77.26 -4.90
CA ARG A 165 -27.48 77.92 -3.58
C ARG A 165 -26.44 79.05 -3.53
N ALA A 166 -25.63 79.18 -4.58
CA ALA A 166 -24.56 80.18 -4.69
C ALA A 166 -24.98 81.65 -4.49
N PRO A 167 -26.26 82.07 -4.49
CA PRO A 167 -26.55 83.45 -4.09
C PRO A 167 -26.39 83.75 -2.60
N GLN A 168 -26.48 82.79 -1.65
CA GLN A 168 -26.69 83.18 -0.23
C GLN A 168 -26.00 82.41 0.92
N ASN A 169 -25.31 81.28 0.75
CA ASN A 169 -24.82 80.54 1.94
C ASN A 169 -23.29 80.57 2.12
N LYS A 170 -22.80 81.47 2.97
CA LYS A 170 -21.40 81.51 3.43
C LYS A 170 -21.25 80.67 4.70
N VAL A 171 -21.06 79.36 4.56
CA VAL A 171 -20.61 78.51 5.67
C VAL A 171 -19.15 78.86 6.00
N SER A 172 -18.84 79.02 7.30
CA SER A 172 -17.53 79.46 7.78
C SER A 172 -16.47 78.38 7.55
N ILE A 173 -15.30 78.79 7.03
CA ILE A 173 -14.13 77.91 6.78
C ILE A 173 -13.76 77.08 8.02
N ASN A 174 -13.96 77.62 9.21
CA ASN A 174 -13.68 76.93 10.47
C ASN A 174 -14.61 75.74 10.72
N GLU A 175 -15.86 75.80 10.27
CA GLU A 175 -16.84 74.73 10.46
C GLU A 175 -16.54 73.55 9.53
N LEU A 176 -16.10 73.83 8.30
CA LEU A 176 -15.61 72.79 7.38
C LEU A 176 -14.34 72.12 7.88
N LEU A 177 -13.40 72.89 8.43
CA LEU A 177 -12.18 72.33 9.01
C LEU A 177 -12.49 71.42 10.20
N HIS A 178 -13.41 71.83 11.08
CA HIS A 178 -13.83 71.02 12.22
C HIS A 178 -14.57 69.75 11.78
N GLN A 179 -15.45 69.82 10.78
CA GLN A 179 -16.13 68.65 10.25
C GLN A 179 -15.16 67.68 9.57
N LEU A 180 -14.22 68.20 8.78
CA LEU A 180 -13.18 67.38 8.14
C LEU A 180 -12.33 66.65 9.20
N GLN A 181 -11.90 67.37 10.24
CA GLN A 181 -11.14 66.79 11.33
C GLN A 181 -11.94 65.71 12.07
N SER A 182 -13.21 65.96 12.40
CA SER A 182 -14.09 64.97 13.03
C SER A 182 -14.24 63.70 12.19
N THR A 183 -14.48 63.85 10.88
CA THR A 183 -14.61 62.70 9.98
C THR A 183 -13.30 61.93 9.81
N GLN A 184 -12.16 62.63 9.88
CA GLN A 184 -10.85 62.01 9.79
C GLN A 184 -10.52 61.20 11.06
N ASP A 185 -10.84 61.74 12.24
CA ASP A 185 -10.68 61.05 13.53
C ASP A 185 -11.57 59.81 13.63
N GLU A 186 -12.82 59.88 13.16
CA GLU A 186 -13.75 58.75 13.11
C GLU A 186 -13.23 57.63 12.19
N LEU A 187 -12.72 57.97 11.01
CA LEU A 187 -12.13 57.00 10.08
C LEU A 187 -10.87 56.34 10.64
N GLU A 188 -10.02 57.10 11.33
CA GLU A 188 -8.83 56.55 11.98
C GLU A 188 -9.20 55.59 13.12
N ASN A 189 -10.24 55.91 13.89
CA ASN A 189 -10.76 55.04 14.94
C ASN A 189 -11.33 53.73 14.35
N ILE A 190 -12.14 53.80 13.30
CA ILE A 190 -12.68 52.62 12.61
C ILE A 190 -11.55 51.74 12.07
N ARG A 191 -10.54 52.32 11.41
CA ARG A 191 -9.37 51.57 10.91
C ARG A 191 -8.60 50.88 12.04
N THR A 192 -8.48 51.51 13.19
CA THR A 192 -7.81 50.95 14.36
C THR A 192 -8.58 49.77 14.94
N ILE A 193 -9.91 49.88 15.03
CA ILE A 193 -10.79 48.79 15.48
C ILE A 193 -10.69 47.60 14.51
N TYR A 194 -10.77 47.84 13.21
CA TYR A 194 -10.63 46.79 12.20
C TYR A 194 -9.27 46.08 12.27
N ARG A 195 -8.18 46.84 12.43
CA ARG A 195 -6.84 46.25 12.58
C ARG A 195 -6.75 45.35 13.80
N ARG A 196 -7.25 45.80 14.95
CA ARG A 196 -7.30 44.99 16.18
C ARG A 196 -8.16 43.74 16.02
N LEU A 197 -9.29 43.84 15.29
CA LEU A 197 -10.16 42.70 14.99
C LEU A 197 -9.44 41.65 14.14
N LEU A 198 -8.72 42.08 13.08
CA LEU A 198 -7.93 41.19 12.23
C LEU A 198 -6.77 40.54 12.99
N GLU A 199 -6.06 41.29 13.82
CA GLU A 199 -4.97 40.76 14.66
C GLU A 199 -5.49 39.73 15.67
N ALA A 200 -6.65 39.99 16.30
CA ALA A 200 -7.30 39.04 17.19
C ALA A 200 -7.76 37.76 16.46
N GLN A 201 -8.21 37.87 15.21
CA GLN A 201 -8.57 36.72 14.39
C GLN A 201 -7.34 35.91 13.97
N LYS A 202 -6.25 36.55 13.56
CA LYS A 202 -4.99 35.90 13.21
C LYS A 202 -4.38 35.12 14.39
N ASN A 203 -4.49 35.67 15.60
CA ASN A 203 -3.97 35.02 16.81
C ASN A 203 -4.82 33.82 17.26
N ARG A 204 -6.08 33.71 16.84
CA ARG A 204 -6.93 32.51 17.09
C ARG A 204 -6.58 31.33 16.17
N THR A 205 -6.05 31.59 14.98
CA THR A 205 -5.83 30.54 13.95
C THR A 205 -4.36 30.16 13.76
N HIS A 206 -3.44 30.82 14.45
CA HIS A 206 -1.99 30.61 14.29
C HIS A 206 -1.40 29.81 15.46
N VAL A 207 -1.95 28.62 15.71
CA VAL A 207 -1.22 27.59 16.45
C VAL A 207 -0.43 26.79 15.43
N ASP A 208 0.88 26.66 15.65
CA ASP A 208 1.74 25.90 14.74
C ASP A 208 1.21 24.46 14.61
N PRO A 209 0.92 23.98 13.39
CA PRO A 209 0.42 22.62 13.19
C PRO A 209 1.35 21.56 13.79
N GLU A 210 2.67 21.79 13.81
CA GLU A 210 3.62 20.84 14.38
C GLU A 210 3.49 20.73 15.90
N VAL A 211 3.28 21.86 16.58
CA VAL A 211 3.05 21.90 18.03
C VAL A 211 1.72 21.23 18.37
N THR A 212 0.68 21.48 17.58
CA THR A 212 -0.64 20.84 17.75
C THR A 212 -0.56 19.32 17.61
N LEU A 213 0.19 18.83 16.61
CA LEU A 213 0.43 17.39 16.41
C LEU A 213 1.24 16.79 17.56
N GLN A 214 2.20 17.52 18.13
CA GLN A 214 2.97 17.06 19.27
C GLN A 214 2.11 16.92 20.54
N PHE A 215 1.21 17.87 20.79
CA PHE A 215 0.21 17.77 21.86
C PHE A 215 -0.75 16.61 21.64
N LEU A 216 -1.24 16.43 20.40
CA LEU A 216 -2.14 15.32 20.06
C LEU A 216 -1.45 13.96 20.26
N LYS A 217 -0.21 13.81 19.79
CA LYS A 217 0.60 12.60 19.98
C LYS A 217 0.79 12.27 21.46
N SER A 218 1.04 13.28 22.27
CA SER A 218 1.23 13.13 23.71
C SER A 218 -0.08 12.75 24.40
N ALA A 219 -1.19 13.41 24.04
CA ALA A 219 -2.51 13.12 24.58
C ALA A 219 -2.96 11.69 24.24
N VAL A 220 -2.73 11.20 23.02
CA VAL A 220 -3.03 9.81 22.63
C VAL A 220 -2.14 8.82 23.37
N TYR A 221 -0.84 9.10 23.49
CA TYR A 221 0.09 8.23 24.21
C TYR A 221 -0.34 8.05 25.68
N TYR A 222 -0.62 9.15 26.39
CA TYR A 222 -1.05 9.08 27.79
C TYR A 222 -2.47 8.57 27.95
N PHE A 223 -3.38 8.81 27.00
CA PHE A 223 -4.69 8.17 27.00
C PHE A 223 -4.62 6.63 26.99
N LEU A 224 -3.65 6.05 26.27
CA LEU A 224 -3.47 4.59 26.19
C LEU A 224 -2.64 4.00 27.33
N THR A 225 -1.70 4.78 27.88
CA THR A 225 -0.72 4.29 28.87
C THR A 225 -1.08 4.65 30.32
N ASP A 226 -1.78 5.76 30.54
CA ASP A 226 -2.21 6.24 31.85
C ASP A 226 -3.72 6.02 32.06
N LYS A 227 -4.04 4.99 32.85
CA LYS A 227 -5.43 4.65 33.19
C LYS A 227 -6.02 5.53 34.29
N GLU A 228 -5.18 6.18 35.11
CA GLU A 228 -5.62 6.99 36.26
C GLU A 228 -6.21 8.32 35.79
N ASN A 229 -5.67 8.89 34.70
CA ASN A 229 -6.13 10.16 34.13
C ASN A 229 -6.58 10.06 32.65
N SER A 230 -7.06 8.90 32.24
CA SER A 230 -7.56 8.69 30.86
C SER A 230 -8.67 9.67 30.45
N GLN A 231 -9.47 10.17 31.41
CA GLN A 231 -10.52 11.15 31.14
C GLN A 231 -9.97 12.53 30.77
N GLY A 232 -8.93 13.01 31.46
CA GLY A 232 -8.30 14.30 31.16
C GLY A 232 -7.59 14.28 29.81
N HIS A 233 -6.95 13.16 29.46
CA HIS A 233 -6.33 12.99 28.15
C HIS A 233 -7.36 12.88 27.02
N LEU A 234 -8.51 12.24 27.25
CA LEU A 234 -9.61 12.25 26.28
C LEU A 234 -10.14 13.66 26.04
N GLN A 235 -10.36 14.45 27.09
CA GLN A 235 -10.81 15.83 26.94
C GLN A 235 -9.81 16.70 26.17
N ALA A 236 -8.50 16.47 26.38
CA ALA A 236 -7.47 17.13 25.59
C ALA A 236 -7.53 16.74 24.11
N ILE A 237 -7.75 15.46 23.79
CA ILE A 237 -7.93 14.98 22.41
C ILE A 237 -9.19 15.59 21.78
N GLU A 238 -10.31 15.59 22.49
CA GLU A 238 -11.58 16.19 22.05
C GLU A 238 -11.44 17.70 21.79
N SER A 239 -10.65 18.39 22.62
CA SER A 239 -10.38 19.83 22.47
C SER A 239 -9.44 20.15 21.32
N ILE A 240 -8.44 19.30 21.04
CA ILE A 240 -7.46 19.51 19.96
C ILE A 240 -8.08 19.19 18.60
N LEU A 241 -8.94 18.17 18.53
CA LEU A 241 -9.62 17.75 17.30
C LEU A 241 -10.98 18.42 17.09
N GLU A 242 -11.36 19.35 17.97
CA GLU A 242 -12.61 20.12 17.90
C GLU A 242 -13.88 19.27 17.72
N PHE A 243 -13.98 18.17 18.48
CA PHE A 243 -15.14 17.28 18.38
C PHE A 243 -16.44 18.02 18.73
N SER A 244 -17.46 17.78 17.91
CA SER A 244 -18.81 18.29 18.15
C SER A 244 -19.44 17.64 19.38
N GLU A 245 -20.41 18.32 19.99
CA GLU A 245 -21.13 17.78 21.15
C GLU A 245 -21.84 16.44 20.85
N ALA A 246 -22.25 16.22 19.59
CA ALA A 246 -22.80 14.94 19.16
C ALA A 246 -21.76 13.82 19.19
N GLU A 247 -20.54 14.07 18.71
CA GLU A 247 -19.44 13.10 18.71
C GLU A 247 -18.98 12.75 20.13
N LYS A 248 -18.87 13.76 21.00
CA LYS A 248 -18.55 13.54 22.43
C LYS A 248 -19.58 12.65 23.12
N GLN A 249 -20.87 12.80 22.80
CA GLN A 249 -21.93 11.94 23.35
C GLN A 249 -21.80 10.48 22.89
N VAL A 250 -21.45 10.25 21.62
CA VAL A 250 -21.23 8.91 21.07
C VAL A 250 -20.03 8.24 21.75
N ILE A 251 -18.92 8.97 21.92
CA ILE A 251 -17.70 8.47 22.57
C ILE A 251 -17.94 8.13 24.03
N ASN A 252 -18.61 9.02 24.78
CA ASN A 252 -18.97 8.75 26.18
C ASN A 252 -19.89 7.53 26.31
N LYS A 253 -20.89 7.40 25.42
CA LYS A 253 -21.77 6.22 25.38
C LYS A 253 -20.98 4.93 25.12
N ALA A 254 -20.06 4.93 24.15
CA ALA A 254 -19.22 3.76 23.84
C ALA A 254 -18.32 3.35 25.03
N ARG A 255 -17.93 4.30 25.88
CA ARG A 255 -17.12 4.03 27.08
C ARG A 255 -17.94 3.56 28.28
N SER A 256 -19.16 4.07 28.47
CA SER A 256 -20.07 3.64 29.54
C SER A 256 -20.74 2.28 29.30
N THR A 257 -20.59 1.71 28.09
CA THR A 257 -21.15 0.39 27.74
C THR A 257 -20.16 -0.76 28.01
N LYS A 258 -19.11 -0.52 28.80
CA LYS A 258 -18.16 -1.53 29.28
C LYS A 258 -18.23 -1.68 30.80
#